data_AF-A0A9P8WAD6-F1
#
_entry.id   AF-A0A9P8WAD6-F1
#
_cell.length_a   1.000
_cell.length_b   1.000
_cell.length_c   1.000
_cell.angle_alpha   90.00
_cell.angle_beta   90.00
_cell.angle_gamma   90.00
#
_symmetry.space_group_name_H-M   'P 1'
#
loop_
_entity.id
_entity.type
_entity.pdbx_description
1 polymer ?
#
loop_
_entity_poly.entity_id
_entity_poly.type
_entity_poly.pdbx_seq_one_letter_code
_entity_poly.pdbx_strand_id
1 'polypeptide(L)'
;MLRAPRRRPSPSSTFCLNAPSLAPRLSILFPLLKHQTSTPLVSEASRSLVHTSSFSSQPASTSSTNFDFAVFHRHRFSSTSTQLKYTSSPSARHQRLRPLHLQRRAFSQSANMSSKLIPANPADVMVIRNVTPNVATFSVPFARFGRIKIGGRGTLVKLTSGALAVFSPVALTDAVKAKVAEMGGDVRYIVALDYEHHIFVSEWATAYPQAKLIGPEGLPEKRAKQDDPKIGNEEFAVVFTKANKRQIRIGDDFDADFEYEYVDAHANLEIVFFYKPDRVLIQADLLFNLPAIEQYSKVPESERPGGGFLDRLFSGVQDISGDARWLKRANWHFIKDRESFNDSMQRIEQWDFITMIPCHGDTLEENTKETFRKVFEWHLKGHKN
;
A
#
# COMPACT_ATOMS: atom_id res chain seq x y z
N MET A 1 89.82 -14.16 13.54
CA MET A 1 90.37 -12.88 13.05
C MET A 1 89.24 -11.97 12.63
N LEU A 2 89.25 -10.76 13.20
CA LEU A 2 88.40 -9.58 12.98
C LEU A 2 87.96 -9.29 11.53
N ARG A 3 86.70 -8.87 11.33
CA ARG A 3 86.31 -7.46 11.02
C ARG A 3 84.82 -7.32 10.65
N ALA A 4 84.11 -6.46 11.37
CA ALA A 4 83.00 -5.64 10.87
C ALA A 4 83.57 -4.25 10.44
N PRO A 5 82.79 -3.18 10.18
CA PRO A 5 81.50 -2.97 9.51
C PRO A 5 81.59 -1.84 8.42
N ARG A 6 80.50 -1.49 7.71
CA ARG A 6 80.23 -0.09 7.29
C ARG A 6 78.75 0.27 7.38
N ARG A 7 78.50 1.46 7.93
CA ARG A 7 77.19 2.11 8.20
C ARG A 7 76.84 3.13 7.11
N ARG A 8 75.53 3.26 6.83
CA ARG A 8 74.67 4.48 6.62
C ARG A 8 74.99 5.43 5.43
N PRO A 9 74.02 6.22 4.89
CA PRO A 9 72.96 6.93 5.63
C PRO A 9 71.55 7.05 4.99
N SER A 10 70.59 7.47 5.84
CA SER A 10 69.33 8.15 5.47
C SER A 10 69.56 9.65 5.28
N PRO A 11 68.75 10.36 4.49
CA PRO A 11 67.75 11.23 5.13
C PRO A 11 66.40 11.36 4.39
N SER A 12 65.46 11.88 5.18
CA SER A 12 64.10 12.38 4.93
C SER A 12 63.88 13.33 3.75
N SER A 13 62.71 13.30 3.12
CA SER A 13 61.73 14.43 3.14
C SER A 13 60.47 14.16 2.30
N THR A 14 59.40 14.79 2.79
CA THR A 14 57.98 14.86 2.45
C THR A 14 57.64 15.17 0.99
N PHE A 15 56.59 14.56 0.44
CA PHE A 15 55.66 15.26 -0.48
C PHE A 15 54.25 14.63 -0.40
N CYS A 16 53.32 15.40 0.15
CA CYS A 16 51.88 15.21 -0.04
C CYS A 16 51.52 15.56 -1.48
N LEU A 17 50.80 14.68 -2.17
CA LEU A 17 50.05 15.05 -3.37
C LEU A 17 48.61 14.56 -3.24
N ASN A 18 47.74 15.54 -3.07
CA ASN A 18 46.30 15.45 -3.22
C ASN A 18 45.94 14.89 -4.61
N ALA A 19 45.10 13.85 -4.64
CA ALA A 19 44.38 13.43 -5.84
C ALA A 19 42.89 13.78 -5.68
N PRO A 20 42.25 14.43 -6.66
CA PRO A 20 40.93 15.00 -6.49
C PRO A 20 39.81 13.96 -6.62
N SER A 21 38.86 14.05 -5.69
CA SER A 21 37.56 13.38 -5.72
C SER A 21 36.73 13.89 -6.90
N LEU A 22 36.60 13.08 -7.95
CA LEU A 22 35.59 13.24 -9.00
C LEU A 22 34.45 12.24 -8.75
N ALA A 23 33.48 12.66 -7.97
CA ALA A 23 32.19 11.99 -7.87
C ALA A 23 31.29 12.44 -9.03
N PRO A 24 30.79 11.54 -9.90
CA PRO A 24 29.76 11.92 -10.85
C PRO A 24 28.41 12.06 -10.13
N ARG A 25 27.80 13.23 -10.28
CA ARG A 25 26.40 13.49 -9.91
C ARG A 25 25.48 12.61 -10.77
N LEU A 26 25.02 11.47 -10.23
CA LEU A 26 23.80 10.83 -10.70
C LEU A 26 22.62 11.61 -10.12
N SER A 27 22.18 12.64 -10.83
CA SER A 27 20.97 13.41 -10.54
C SER A 27 19.98 13.30 -11.69
N ILE A 28 19.72 12.08 -12.17
CA ILE A 28 18.71 11.81 -13.19
C ILE A 28 18.10 10.43 -12.89
N LEU A 29 17.17 10.38 -11.95
CA LEU A 29 16.04 9.46 -11.82
C LEU A 29 15.38 9.87 -10.48
N PHE A 30 14.06 10.00 -10.43
CA PHE A 30 13.24 10.48 -9.29
C PHE A 30 13.07 12.01 -9.16
N PRO A 31 12.07 12.63 -9.81
CA PRO A 31 11.53 13.90 -9.35
C PRO A 31 10.74 13.68 -8.05
N LEU A 32 11.11 14.43 -7.03
CA LEU A 32 10.43 14.55 -5.73
C LEU A 32 8.95 14.92 -5.87
N LEU A 33 8.12 14.22 -5.09
CA LEU A 33 6.89 14.75 -4.52
C LEU A 33 7.20 16.04 -3.75
N LYS A 34 6.77 17.18 -4.28
CA LYS A 34 6.54 18.40 -3.52
C LYS A 34 5.03 18.65 -3.49
N HIS A 35 4.39 18.35 -2.36
CA HIS A 35 3.16 19.05 -2.00
C HIS A 35 3.42 19.87 -0.74
N GLN A 36 3.21 21.17 -0.90
CA GLN A 36 3.22 22.17 0.15
C GLN A 36 2.00 21.95 1.04
N THR A 37 2.21 21.73 2.33
CA THR A 37 1.19 21.95 3.36
C THR A 37 1.48 23.30 4.01
N SER A 38 0.71 24.31 3.64
CA SER A 38 0.59 25.55 4.42
C SER A 38 -0.54 25.38 5.42
N THR A 39 -0.22 25.24 6.70
CA THR A 39 -1.16 25.36 7.81
C THR A 39 -1.33 26.85 8.18
N PRO A 40 -2.56 27.34 8.38
CA PRO A 40 -2.76 28.57 9.12
C PRO A 40 -2.89 28.26 10.62
N LEU A 41 -2.19 29.06 11.42
CA LEU A 41 -2.40 29.21 12.85
C LEU A 41 -3.83 29.69 13.13
N VAL A 42 -4.52 29.05 14.07
CA VAL A 42 -5.63 29.66 14.81
C VAL A 42 -5.28 29.65 16.29
N SER A 43 -5.32 30.84 16.86
CA SER A 43 -5.08 31.19 18.24
C SER A 43 -6.41 31.59 18.89
N GLU A 44 -6.43 31.51 20.23
CA GLU A 44 -7.41 32.05 21.19
C GLU A 44 -8.57 31.14 21.66
N ALA A 45 -8.29 30.48 22.79
CA ALA A 45 -8.83 30.78 24.13
C ALA A 45 -10.36 31.01 24.28
N SER A 46 -11.00 30.18 25.11
CA SER A 46 -11.77 30.66 26.27
C SER A 46 -12.09 29.56 27.28
N ARG A 47 -12.20 29.99 28.53
CA ARG A 47 -12.17 29.23 29.79
C ARG A 47 -13.51 28.57 30.17
N SER A 48 -13.39 27.59 31.07
CA SER A 48 -14.20 27.41 32.29
C SER A 48 -15.63 26.85 32.16
N LEU A 49 -15.88 25.63 32.67
CA LEU A 49 -16.51 25.43 34.00
C LEU A 49 -16.64 23.94 34.36
N VAL A 50 -16.51 23.69 35.65
CA VAL A 50 -16.66 22.42 36.36
C VAL A 50 -18.13 22.03 36.46
N HIS A 51 -18.48 20.76 36.26
CA HIS A 51 -19.40 20.06 37.15
C HIS A 51 -19.28 18.53 37.04
N THR A 52 -18.93 17.94 38.18
CA THR A 52 -19.11 16.52 38.49
C THR A 52 -20.59 16.22 38.74
N SER A 53 -21.08 15.09 38.24
CA SER A 53 -21.95 14.20 39.03
C SER A 53 -22.08 12.83 38.35
N SER A 54 -21.71 11.82 39.13
CA SER A 54 -21.99 10.41 38.98
C SER A 54 -23.48 10.11 39.22
N PHE A 55 -24.07 9.18 38.46
CA PHE A 55 -25.06 8.25 39.03
C PHE A 55 -25.12 6.94 38.24
N SER A 56 -25.42 5.90 39.01
CA SER A 56 -25.28 4.47 38.73
C SER A 56 -26.62 3.81 38.36
N SER A 57 -26.50 2.61 37.76
CA SER A 57 -27.36 1.42 37.87
C SER A 57 -28.71 1.31 37.14
N GLN A 58 -28.66 0.52 36.05
CA GLN A 58 -29.34 -0.77 35.82
C GLN A 58 -30.86 -0.89 35.51
N PRO A 59 -31.27 -2.01 34.85
CA PRO A 59 -32.36 -2.04 33.86
C PRO A 59 -33.54 -2.97 34.21
N ALA A 60 -34.64 -2.83 33.47
CA ALA A 60 -35.71 -3.81 33.17
C ALA A 60 -36.70 -3.09 32.22
N SER A 61 -37.44 -3.66 31.27
CA SER A 61 -38.00 -5.00 31.12
C SER A 61 -38.53 -5.14 29.68
N THR A 62 -38.70 -6.41 29.30
CA THR A 62 -39.36 -6.94 28.12
C THR A 62 -40.84 -6.55 28.01
N SER A 63 -41.33 -6.33 26.79
CA SER A 63 -42.65 -6.85 26.38
C SER A 63 -42.81 -6.88 24.87
N SER A 64 -43.22 -8.05 24.41
CA SER A 64 -43.76 -8.42 23.10
C SER A 64 -45.13 -7.80 22.84
N THR A 65 -45.48 -7.52 21.59
CA THR A 65 -46.60 -8.15 20.84
C THR A 65 -46.79 -7.54 19.44
N ASN A 66 -47.55 -8.27 18.62
CA ASN A 66 -47.64 -8.30 17.16
C ASN A 66 -48.70 -7.35 16.55
N PHE A 67 -48.76 -7.38 15.20
CA PHE A 67 -49.85 -7.02 14.28
C PHE A 67 -49.96 -5.50 13.98
N ASP A 68 -50.26 -5.00 12.76
CA ASP A 68 -50.82 -5.62 11.56
C ASP A 68 -50.65 -4.71 10.31
N PHE A 69 -51.03 -5.29 9.17
CA PHE A 69 -51.17 -4.80 7.78
C PHE A 69 -51.94 -3.48 7.52
N ALA A 70 -51.55 -2.74 6.45
CA ALA A 70 -52.38 -1.96 5.46
C ALA A 70 -51.42 -1.07 4.61
N VAL A 71 -51.23 -1.13 3.28
CA VAL A 71 -52.05 -1.07 2.04
C VAL A 71 -52.67 0.31 1.71
N PHE A 72 -52.44 0.74 0.44
CA PHE A 72 -53.01 1.85 -0.36
C PHE A 72 -52.41 3.27 -0.15
N HIS A 73 -52.14 4.12 -1.16
CA HIS A 73 -52.80 4.36 -2.46
C HIS A 73 -51.85 4.98 -3.52
N ARG A 74 -52.07 4.62 -4.80
CA ARG A 74 -51.65 5.38 -6.00
C ARG A 74 -52.44 6.69 -6.13
N HIS A 75 -51.80 7.74 -6.66
CA HIS A 75 -52.47 8.71 -7.53
C HIS A 75 -51.56 9.21 -8.66
N ARG A 76 -52.17 9.40 -9.83
CA ARG A 76 -51.65 9.82 -11.13
C ARG A 76 -52.42 11.09 -11.55
N PHE A 77 -51.96 11.74 -12.64
CA PHE A 77 -52.54 12.89 -13.39
C PHE A 77 -52.03 14.28 -12.95
N SER A 78 -51.86 15.29 -13.79
CA SER A 78 -51.92 15.48 -15.25
C SER A 78 -51.24 16.82 -15.57
N SER A 79 -50.72 16.94 -16.78
CA SER A 79 -50.28 18.17 -17.43
C SER A 79 -51.40 19.20 -17.65
N THR A 80 -51.05 20.49 -17.67
CA THR A 80 -51.65 21.47 -18.61
C THR A 80 -50.69 22.63 -18.90
N SER A 81 -50.71 23.01 -20.17
CA SER A 81 -49.98 24.06 -20.88
C SER A 81 -50.67 25.41 -20.74
N THR A 82 -49.89 26.50 -20.69
CA THR A 82 -50.35 27.82 -21.19
C THR A 82 -49.19 28.57 -21.86
N GLN A 83 -49.34 28.84 -23.15
CA GLN A 83 -48.54 29.83 -23.91
C GLN A 83 -49.04 31.25 -23.64
N LEU A 84 -48.16 32.25 -23.74
CA LEU A 84 -48.50 33.58 -24.26
C LEU A 84 -47.28 34.23 -24.95
N LYS A 85 -47.59 34.95 -26.04
CA LYS A 85 -46.71 35.43 -27.11
C LYS A 85 -46.27 36.90 -26.92
N TYR A 86 -45.05 37.18 -27.39
CA TYR A 86 -44.52 38.36 -28.14
C TYR A 86 -44.84 39.80 -27.72
N THR A 87 -43.78 40.63 -27.60
CA THR A 87 -43.61 41.90 -28.37
C THR A 87 -42.14 42.35 -28.50
N SER A 88 -41.74 42.64 -29.74
CA SER A 88 -40.80 43.67 -30.29
C SER A 88 -39.36 43.92 -29.76
N SER A 89 -38.40 43.75 -30.69
CA SER A 89 -37.03 44.32 -30.79
C SER A 89 -37.05 45.86 -31.00
N PRO A 90 -35.92 46.65 -31.05
CA PRO A 90 -34.57 46.29 -31.50
C PRO A 90 -33.36 46.94 -30.76
N SER A 91 -32.15 46.40 -30.98
CA SER A 91 -30.90 47.18 -31.20
C SER A 91 -29.67 46.26 -31.14
N ALA A 92 -28.88 46.31 -32.21
CA ALA A 92 -27.69 45.51 -32.41
C ALA A 92 -26.49 46.00 -31.58
N ARG A 93 -25.75 45.06 -30.97
CA ARG A 93 -24.33 45.24 -30.68
C ARG A 93 -23.59 43.93 -30.92
N HIS A 94 -22.69 43.96 -31.90
CA HIS A 94 -21.77 42.87 -32.20
C HIS A 94 -20.92 42.50 -30.98
N GLN A 95 -21.09 41.28 -30.48
CA GLN A 95 -20.02 40.58 -29.77
C GLN A 95 -19.76 39.27 -30.50
N ARG A 96 -18.53 39.13 -31.01
CA ARG A 96 -18.02 37.91 -31.63
C ARG A 96 -18.08 36.78 -30.60
N LEU A 97 -18.92 35.79 -30.84
CA LEU A 97 -18.84 34.51 -30.14
C LEU A 97 -17.56 33.80 -30.58
N ARG A 98 -16.59 33.69 -29.67
CA ARG A 98 -15.51 32.69 -29.80
C ARG A 98 -16.12 31.33 -29.46
N PRO A 99 -15.85 30.26 -30.23
CA PRO A 99 -16.34 28.95 -29.86
C PRO A 99 -15.67 28.50 -28.56
N LEU A 100 -16.48 28.17 -27.56
CA LEU A 100 -16.09 27.43 -26.36
C LEU A 100 -15.62 26.04 -26.80
N HIS A 101 -14.34 25.96 -27.16
CA HIS A 101 -13.65 24.72 -27.48
C HIS A 101 -12.35 24.65 -26.70
N LEU A 102 -12.42 24.83 -25.37
CA LEU A 102 -11.26 24.59 -24.52
C LEU A 102 -11.67 24.27 -23.07
N GLN A 103 -12.57 23.30 -22.88
CA GLN A 103 -12.80 22.75 -21.54
C GLN A 103 -13.13 21.26 -21.51
N ARG A 104 -12.81 20.53 -22.59
CA ARG A 104 -12.99 19.07 -22.67
C ARG A 104 -11.69 18.26 -22.60
N ARG A 105 -10.52 18.91 -22.49
CA ARG A 105 -9.21 18.22 -22.47
C ARG A 105 -8.63 18.00 -21.06
N ALA A 106 -9.09 18.72 -20.04
CA ALA A 106 -8.61 18.55 -18.66
C ALA A 106 -9.39 17.51 -17.85
N PHE A 107 -10.64 17.21 -18.24
CA PHE A 107 -11.50 16.21 -17.57
C PHE A 107 -11.21 14.75 -17.98
N SER A 108 -10.34 14.53 -18.98
CA SER A 108 -10.10 13.19 -19.55
C SER A 108 -8.83 12.51 -19.01
N GLN A 109 -7.99 13.20 -18.22
CA GLN A 109 -6.71 12.64 -17.79
C GLN A 109 -6.77 11.92 -16.43
N SER A 110 -7.72 12.24 -15.55
CA SER A 110 -7.91 11.53 -14.26
C SER A 110 -8.66 10.20 -14.42
N ALA A 111 -9.62 10.15 -15.34
CA ALA A 111 -10.64 9.10 -15.43
C ALA A 111 -10.16 7.69 -15.86
N ASN A 112 -8.86 7.37 -15.86
CA ASN A 112 -8.40 6.02 -16.24
C ASN A 112 -6.94 5.72 -15.80
N MET A 113 -6.56 6.10 -14.58
CA MET A 113 -5.23 5.73 -14.06
C MET A 113 -5.19 4.27 -13.62
N SER A 114 -6.24 3.77 -12.95
CA SER A 114 -6.32 2.36 -12.54
C SER A 114 -6.39 1.39 -13.74
N SER A 115 -7.10 1.75 -14.81
CA SER A 115 -7.28 0.88 -15.98
C SER A 115 -5.98 0.55 -16.73
N LYS A 116 -4.93 1.38 -16.58
CA LYS A 116 -3.60 1.13 -17.16
C LYS A 116 -2.75 0.20 -16.31
N LEU A 117 -3.13 0.00 -15.06
CA LEU A 117 -2.42 -0.81 -14.08
C LEU A 117 -2.98 -2.23 -14.00
N ILE A 118 -4.20 -2.43 -14.49
CA ILE A 118 -4.93 -3.69 -14.42
C ILE A 118 -4.86 -4.37 -15.79
N PRO A 119 -4.46 -5.66 -15.87
CA PRO A 119 -4.54 -6.41 -17.12
C PRO A 119 -5.95 -6.39 -17.70
N ALA A 120 -6.08 -6.38 -19.02
CA ALA A 120 -7.40 -6.36 -19.68
C ALA A 120 -8.27 -7.56 -19.26
N ASN A 121 -7.66 -8.75 -19.15
CA ASN A 121 -8.28 -9.96 -18.65
C ASN A 121 -7.48 -10.50 -17.46
N PRO A 122 -7.74 -10.04 -16.22
CA PRO A 122 -7.00 -10.50 -15.05
C PRO A 122 -7.11 -12.01 -14.82
N ALA A 123 -8.24 -12.63 -15.20
CA ALA A 123 -8.46 -14.06 -15.05
C ALA A 123 -7.48 -14.93 -15.85
N ASP A 124 -7.08 -14.48 -17.05
CA ASP A 124 -6.23 -15.25 -17.96
C ASP A 124 -4.77 -15.32 -17.47
N VAL A 125 -4.32 -14.26 -16.80
CA VAL A 125 -2.92 -14.08 -16.39
C VAL A 125 -2.67 -14.31 -14.90
N MET A 126 -3.73 -14.51 -14.11
CA MET A 126 -3.61 -14.70 -12.66
C MET A 126 -3.16 -16.12 -12.30
N VAL A 127 -2.21 -16.22 -11.38
CA VAL A 127 -1.81 -17.47 -10.74
C VAL A 127 -2.40 -17.51 -9.34
N ILE A 128 -3.17 -18.57 -9.04
CA ILE A 128 -3.71 -18.82 -7.71
C ILE A 128 -2.94 -19.99 -7.11
N ARG A 129 -2.33 -19.79 -5.95
CA ARG A 129 -1.53 -20.82 -5.27
C ARG A 129 -1.79 -20.82 -3.77
N ASN A 130 -1.96 -22.01 -3.19
CA ASN A 130 -1.87 -22.19 -1.75
C ASN A 130 -0.39 -22.21 -1.36
N VAL A 131 0.05 -21.24 -0.56
CA VAL A 131 1.38 -21.23 0.08
C VAL A 131 1.37 -22.22 1.25
N THR A 132 0.27 -22.22 1.99
CA THR A 132 -0.06 -23.20 3.03
C THR A 132 -1.54 -23.59 2.89
N PRO A 133 -2.06 -24.56 3.67
CA PRO A 133 -3.50 -24.84 3.68
C PRO A 133 -4.38 -23.64 4.08
N ASN A 134 -3.85 -22.69 4.87
CA ASN A 134 -4.59 -21.51 5.35
C ASN A 134 -4.25 -20.22 4.61
N VAL A 135 -3.22 -20.22 3.76
CA VAL A 135 -2.73 -19.01 3.06
C VAL A 135 -2.69 -19.25 1.56
N ALA A 136 -3.51 -18.51 0.82
CA ALA A 136 -3.51 -18.49 -0.64
C ALA A 136 -3.01 -17.14 -1.18
N THR A 137 -2.36 -17.16 -2.34
CA THR A 137 -1.89 -15.97 -3.05
C THR A 137 -2.53 -15.87 -4.43
N PHE A 138 -2.73 -14.64 -4.87
CA PHE A 138 -3.27 -14.27 -6.17
C PHE A 138 -2.25 -13.39 -6.91
N SER A 139 -1.40 -14.02 -7.69
CA SER A 139 -0.29 -13.37 -8.39
C SER A 139 -0.72 -12.89 -9.76
N VAL A 140 -0.41 -11.63 -10.10
CA VAL A 140 -0.79 -10.98 -11.35
C VAL A 140 0.38 -10.19 -11.94
N PRO A 141 0.46 -10.04 -13.27
CA PRO A 141 1.45 -9.17 -13.87
C PRO A 141 1.09 -7.71 -13.57
N PHE A 142 2.08 -6.93 -13.16
CA PHE A 142 1.94 -5.50 -12.91
C PHE A 142 3.25 -4.77 -13.22
N ALA A 143 3.14 -3.67 -13.96
CA ALA A 143 4.27 -2.86 -14.38
C ALA A 143 4.15 -1.44 -13.82
N ARG A 144 5.09 -1.07 -12.94
CA ARG A 144 5.16 0.29 -12.40
C ARG A 144 5.52 1.27 -13.52
N PHE A 145 4.74 2.35 -13.63
CA PHE A 145 4.80 3.31 -14.73
C PHE A 145 4.66 2.67 -16.14
N GLY A 146 4.06 1.49 -16.23
CA GLY A 146 3.94 0.72 -17.47
C GLY A 146 5.26 0.19 -18.03
N ARG A 147 6.35 0.23 -17.24
CA ARG A 147 7.70 -0.12 -17.72
C ARG A 147 8.45 -1.06 -16.81
N ILE A 148 8.36 -0.87 -15.49
CA ILE A 148 9.14 -1.65 -14.52
C ILE A 148 8.32 -2.84 -14.05
N LYS A 149 8.65 -4.04 -14.52
CA LYS A 149 7.85 -5.26 -14.32
C LYS A 149 8.08 -5.88 -12.94
N ILE A 150 7.38 -5.36 -11.93
CA ILE A 150 7.53 -5.76 -10.52
C ILE A 150 6.50 -6.79 -10.04
N GLY A 151 5.45 -7.04 -10.83
CA GLY A 151 4.38 -7.98 -10.50
C GLY A 151 3.44 -7.42 -9.43
N GLY A 152 2.35 -8.11 -9.12
CA GLY A 152 1.41 -7.72 -8.06
C GLY A 152 0.82 -8.97 -7.41
N ARG A 153 0.47 -8.88 -6.13
CA ARG A 153 -0.04 -10.02 -5.37
C ARG A 153 -1.06 -9.56 -4.34
N GLY A 154 -2.17 -10.29 -4.27
CA GLY A 154 -3.05 -10.29 -3.10
C GLY A 154 -2.89 -11.59 -2.32
N THR A 155 -3.13 -11.54 -1.02
CA THR A 155 -3.02 -12.71 -0.13
C THR A 155 -4.31 -12.92 0.63
N LEU A 156 -4.84 -14.14 0.62
CA LEU A 156 -6.01 -14.55 1.39
C LEU A 156 -5.56 -15.48 2.52
N VAL A 157 -5.94 -15.14 3.74
CA VAL A 157 -5.62 -15.93 4.94
C VAL A 157 -6.92 -16.38 5.58
N LYS A 158 -6.97 -17.65 5.95
CA LYS A 158 -8.00 -18.22 6.82
C LYS A 158 -7.53 -18.19 8.26
N LEU A 159 -8.23 -17.44 9.10
CA LEU A 159 -7.97 -17.37 10.54
C LEU A 159 -8.41 -18.68 11.22
N THR A 160 -7.88 -18.94 12.40
CA THR A 160 -8.26 -20.06 13.28
C THR A 160 -9.74 -20.00 13.68
N SER A 161 -10.34 -18.81 13.68
CA SER A 161 -11.79 -18.61 13.86
C SER A 161 -12.63 -19.08 12.66
N GLY A 162 -12.00 -19.36 11.51
CA GLY A 162 -12.65 -19.68 10.24
C GLY A 162 -12.94 -18.46 9.37
N ALA A 163 -12.84 -17.24 9.91
CA ALA A 163 -12.96 -16.00 9.15
C ALA A 163 -11.82 -15.86 8.13
N LEU A 164 -12.06 -15.10 7.06
CA LEU A 164 -11.05 -14.80 6.04
C LEU A 164 -10.61 -13.34 6.10
N ALA A 165 -9.32 -13.12 5.90
CA ALA A 165 -8.70 -11.83 5.71
C ALA A 165 -8.01 -11.76 4.35
N VAL A 166 -8.29 -10.71 3.57
CA VAL A 166 -7.58 -10.43 2.31
C VAL A 166 -6.65 -9.23 2.50
N PHE A 167 -5.41 -9.37 2.06
CA PHE A 167 -4.36 -8.36 2.11
C PHE A 167 -4.00 -7.92 0.69
N SER A 168 -3.99 -6.60 0.46
CA SER A 168 -3.74 -5.98 -0.84
C SER A 168 -4.57 -6.65 -1.95
N PRO A 169 -5.91 -6.60 -1.87
CA PRO A 169 -6.78 -7.34 -2.77
C PRO A 169 -6.47 -7.06 -4.24
N VAL A 170 -6.66 -8.08 -5.08
CA VAL A 170 -6.57 -8.01 -6.56
C VAL A 170 -7.97 -8.12 -7.18
N ALA A 171 -8.07 -8.14 -8.51
CA ALA A 171 -9.34 -8.32 -9.22
C ALA A 171 -10.12 -9.54 -8.69
N LEU A 172 -11.39 -9.36 -8.36
CA LEU A 172 -12.27 -10.39 -7.80
C LEU A 172 -12.87 -11.23 -8.93
N THR A 173 -12.01 -11.94 -9.66
CA THR A 173 -12.40 -12.85 -10.73
C THR A 173 -13.20 -14.04 -10.20
N ASP A 174 -13.89 -14.78 -11.07
CA ASP A 174 -14.67 -15.95 -10.64
C ASP A 174 -13.79 -17.05 -10.03
N ALA A 175 -12.54 -17.19 -10.48
CA ALA A 175 -11.56 -18.09 -9.88
C ALA A 175 -11.16 -17.65 -8.46
N VAL A 176 -11.02 -16.33 -8.21
CA VAL A 176 -10.77 -15.78 -6.88
C VAL A 176 -11.97 -16.01 -5.96
N LYS A 177 -13.20 -15.75 -6.44
CA LYS A 177 -14.43 -16.03 -5.67
C LYS A 177 -14.55 -17.52 -5.33
N ALA A 178 -14.22 -18.41 -6.28
CA ALA A 178 -14.21 -19.85 -6.03
C ALA A 178 -13.19 -20.23 -4.95
N LYS A 179 -11.97 -19.66 -4.98
CA LYS A 179 -10.96 -19.89 -3.93
C LYS A 179 -11.42 -19.34 -2.57
N VAL A 180 -12.07 -18.17 -2.53
CA VAL A 180 -12.66 -17.63 -1.30
C VAL A 180 -13.72 -18.59 -0.74
N ALA A 181 -14.62 -19.09 -1.58
CA ALA A 181 -15.64 -20.07 -1.19
C ALA A 181 -15.01 -21.38 -0.68
N GLU A 182 -13.99 -21.90 -1.39
CA GLU A 182 -13.21 -23.09 -0.99
C GLU A 182 -12.60 -22.92 0.42
N MET A 183 -12.10 -21.72 0.74
CA MET A 183 -11.49 -21.44 2.04
C MET A 183 -12.52 -21.15 3.15
N GLY A 184 -13.79 -20.95 2.83
CA GLY A 184 -14.89 -20.82 3.82
C GLY A 184 -15.86 -19.66 3.54
N GLY A 185 -15.55 -18.76 2.60
CA GLY A 185 -16.46 -17.71 2.12
C GLY A 185 -16.65 -16.50 3.04
N ASP A 186 -16.36 -16.61 4.34
CA ASP A 186 -16.61 -15.56 5.35
C ASP A 186 -15.48 -14.52 5.41
N VAL A 187 -15.39 -13.65 4.40
CA VAL A 187 -14.44 -12.53 4.40
C VAL A 187 -14.89 -11.45 5.39
N ARG A 188 -14.13 -11.29 6.47
CA ARG A 188 -14.38 -10.29 7.53
C ARG A 188 -13.38 -9.14 7.54
N TYR A 189 -12.25 -9.29 6.87
CA TYR A 189 -11.17 -8.31 6.90
C TYR A 189 -10.64 -8.05 5.49
N ILE A 190 -10.61 -6.78 5.09
CA ILE A 190 -10.00 -6.32 3.84
C ILE A 190 -8.95 -5.29 4.20
N VAL A 191 -7.69 -5.61 3.95
CA VAL A 191 -6.53 -4.84 4.38
C VAL A 191 -5.83 -4.23 3.18
N ALA A 192 -5.76 -2.91 3.12
CA ALA A 192 -4.80 -2.21 2.28
C ALA A 192 -3.48 -2.13 3.07
N LEU A 193 -2.45 -2.86 2.62
CA LEU A 193 -1.19 -2.95 3.35
C LEU A 193 -0.41 -1.64 3.38
N ASP A 194 -0.66 -0.72 2.45
CA ASP A 194 0.00 0.57 2.39
C ASP A 194 -0.86 1.60 1.60
N TYR A 195 -0.26 2.76 1.32
CA TYR A 195 -0.90 3.86 0.59
C TYR A 195 -1.16 3.60 -0.90
N GLU A 196 -0.57 2.57 -1.50
CA GLU A 196 -0.60 2.28 -2.94
C GLU A 196 -1.45 1.03 -3.27
N HIS A 197 -1.59 0.08 -2.32
CA HIS A 197 -2.25 -1.21 -2.53
C HIS A 197 -3.76 -1.20 -2.20
N HIS A 198 -4.51 -0.29 -2.84
CA HIS A 198 -5.93 -0.07 -2.50
C HIS A 198 -6.92 -0.10 -3.68
N ILE A 199 -6.45 -0.29 -4.92
CA ILE A 199 -7.28 -0.14 -6.13
C ILE A 199 -8.51 -1.06 -6.14
N PHE A 200 -8.40 -2.27 -5.57
CA PHE A 200 -9.49 -3.25 -5.56
C PHE A 200 -10.30 -3.28 -4.25
N VAL A 201 -9.99 -2.42 -3.28
CA VAL A 201 -10.70 -2.40 -1.99
C VAL A 201 -12.21 -2.23 -2.16
N SER A 202 -12.65 -1.35 -3.06
CA SER A 202 -14.08 -1.11 -3.33
C SER A 202 -14.80 -2.32 -3.92
N GLU A 203 -14.13 -3.02 -4.83
CA GLU A 203 -14.66 -4.23 -5.47
C GLU A 203 -14.91 -5.32 -4.42
N TRP A 204 -13.96 -5.50 -3.49
CA TRP A 204 -14.10 -6.45 -2.39
C TRP A 204 -15.10 -5.98 -1.32
N ALA A 205 -15.10 -4.71 -0.94
CA ALA A 205 -16.05 -4.16 0.03
C ALA A 205 -17.49 -4.29 -0.45
N THR A 206 -17.73 -4.11 -1.76
CA THR A 206 -19.05 -4.32 -2.38
C THR A 206 -19.48 -5.80 -2.30
N ALA A 207 -18.56 -6.73 -2.51
CA ALA A 207 -18.85 -8.16 -2.45
C ALA A 207 -19.02 -8.68 -1.01
N TYR A 208 -18.32 -8.08 -0.05
CA TYR A 208 -18.31 -8.48 1.36
C TYR A 208 -18.60 -7.26 2.26
N PRO A 209 -19.86 -6.75 2.27
CA PRO A 209 -20.20 -5.47 2.90
C PRO A 209 -20.10 -5.47 4.43
N GLN A 210 -19.94 -6.64 5.06
CA GLN A 210 -19.71 -6.76 6.51
C GLN A 210 -18.22 -6.78 6.88
N ALA A 211 -17.33 -6.82 5.89
CA ALA A 211 -15.90 -6.85 6.14
C ALA A 211 -15.41 -5.49 6.65
N LYS A 212 -14.56 -5.52 7.68
CA LYS A 212 -13.85 -4.34 8.15
C LYS A 212 -12.77 -3.96 7.15
N LEU A 213 -12.74 -2.69 6.76
CA LEU A 213 -11.65 -2.12 5.98
C LEU A 213 -10.55 -1.61 6.91
N ILE A 214 -9.31 -2.01 6.64
CA ILE A 214 -8.12 -1.66 7.42
C ILE A 214 -7.09 -1.03 6.50
N GLY A 215 -6.43 0.03 6.96
CA GLY A 215 -5.38 0.70 6.20
C GLY A 215 -4.60 1.74 7.01
N PRO A 216 -3.60 2.37 6.39
CA PRO A 216 -2.81 3.41 7.03
C PRO A 216 -3.52 4.77 7.00
N GLU A 217 -3.03 5.69 7.83
CA GLU A 217 -3.44 7.09 7.83
C GLU A 217 -3.25 7.75 6.45
N GLY A 218 -4.13 8.71 6.13
CA GLY A 218 -4.13 9.42 4.85
C GLY A 218 -4.77 8.64 3.69
N LEU A 219 -4.81 7.29 3.74
CA LEU A 219 -5.38 6.49 2.67
C LEU A 219 -6.90 6.77 2.50
N PRO A 220 -7.72 6.85 3.56
CA PRO A 220 -9.12 7.24 3.41
C PRO A 220 -9.29 8.59 2.71
N GLU A 221 -8.47 9.58 3.07
CA GLU A 221 -8.50 10.92 2.48
C GLU A 221 -8.01 10.94 1.03
N LYS A 222 -7.02 10.11 0.68
CA LYS A 222 -6.59 9.91 -0.71
C LYS A 222 -7.74 9.34 -1.54
N ARG A 223 -8.36 8.26 -1.08
CA ARG A 223 -9.48 7.61 -1.77
C ARG A 223 -10.65 8.55 -1.99
N ALA A 224 -11.04 9.31 -0.96
CA ALA A 224 -12.13 10.28 -1.07
C ALA A 224 -11.89 11.42 -2.07
N LYS A 225 -10.62 11.69 -2.44
CA LYS A 225 -10.24 12.72 -3.42
C LYS A 225 -9.99 12.16 -4.82
N GLN A 226 -9.98 10.84 -4.98
CA GLN A 226 -9.72 10.21 -6.27
C GLN A 226 -10.99 10.12 -7.11
N ASP A 227 -10.90 10.66 -8.31
CA ASP A 227 -11.92 10.52 -9.35
C ASP A 227 -11.53 9.34 -10.27
N ASP A 228 -11.71 8.12 -9.76
CA ASP A 228 -11.45 6.86 -10.47
C ASP A 228 -12.62 5.89 -10.23
N PRO A 229 -13.22 5.28 -11.28
CA PRO A 229 -14.39 4.43 -11.13
C PRO A 229 -14.17 3.16 -10.31
N LYS A 230 -12.91 2.76 -10.08
CA LYS A 230 -12.56 1.63 -9.21
C LYS A 230 -12.42 2.00 -7.73
N ILE A 231 -12.38 3.29 -7.41
CA ILE A 231 -12.06 3.78 -6.07
C ILE A 231 -13.28 4.51 -5.50
N GLY A 232 -13.90 3.88 -4.52
CA GLY A 232 -14.96 4.44 -3.70
C GLY A 232 -14.44 5.15 -2.45
N ASN A 233 -15.39 5.59 -1.63
CA ASN A 233 -15.20 6.34 -0.39
C ASN A 233 -15.68 5.55 0.83
N GLU A 234 -15.46 4.24 0.84
CA GLU A 234 -15.86 3.36 1.94
C GLU A 234 -15.15 3.75 3.25
N GLU A 235 -15.84 3.57 4.37
CA GLU A 235 -15.30 3.85 5.70
C GLU A 235 -14.26 2.80 6.11
N PHE A 236 -13.12 3.27 6.61
CA PHE A 236 -12.10 2.42 7.20
C PHE A 236 -12.39 2.21 8.68
N ALA A 237 -12.73 0.98 9.05
CA ALA A 237 -13.00 0.59 10.44
C ALA A 237 -11.76 0.72 11.33
N VAL A 238 -10.56 0.53 10.76
CA VAL A 238 -9.29 0.62 11.48
C VAL A 238 -8.28 1.41 10.64
N VAL A 239 -7.75 2.48 11.23
CA VAL A 239 -6.72 3.33 10.60
C VAL A 239 -5.46 3.36 11.48
N PHE A 240 -4.36 2.83 10.95
CA PHE A 240 -3.06 2.87 11.61
C PHE A 240 -2.45 4.26 11.51
N THR A 241 -2.03 4.81 12.64
CA THR A 241 -1.29 6.07 12.73
C THR A 241 -0.02 5.88 13.53
N LYS A 242 0.96 6.77 13.37
CA LYS A 242 2.18 6.74 14.21
C LYS A 242 1.86 6.75 15.71
N ALA A 243 0.80 7.44 16.12
CA ALA A 243 0.41 7.58 17.53
C ALA A 243 -0.21 6.29 18.11
N ASN A 244 -0.93 5.51 17.31
CA ASN A 244 -1.70 4.35 17.80
C ASN A 244 -1.08 2.99 17.45
N LYS A 245 -0.01 2.93 16.64
CA LYS A 245 0.49 1.71 15.98
C LYS A 245 0.74 0.48 16.86
N ARG A 246 0.96 0.66 18.17
CA ARG A 246 1.21 -0.44 19.14
C ARG A 246 0.06 -0.68 20.13
N GLN A 247 -1.01 0.09 20.00
CA GLN A 247 -2.17 0.07 20.90
C GLN A 247 -3.45 -0.31 20.14
N ILE A 248 -3.51 0.03 18.85
CA ILE A 248 -4.65 -0.25 17.99
C ILE A 248 -4.88 -1.76 17.82
N ARG A 249 -6.15 -2.13 17.77
CA ARG A 249 -6.66 -3.50 17.69
C ARG A 249 -7.62 -3.61 16.52
N ILE A 250 -7.56 -4.71 15.76
CA ILE A 250 -8.42 -4.91 14.58
C ILE A 250 -9.70 -5.67 14.99
N GLY A 251 -9.54 -6.66 15.85
CA GLY A 251 -10.63 -7.48 16.38
C GLY A 251 -10.07 -8.71 17.10
N ASP A 252 -10.79 -9.21 18.09
CA ASP A 252 -10.28 -10.26 18.98
C ASP A 252 -9.83 -11.52 18.24
N ASP A 253 -10.56 -11.96 17.21
CA ASP A 253 -10.19 -13.14 16.41
C ASP A 253 -9.02 -12.87 15.46
N PHE A 254 -8.92 -11.66 14.90
CA PHE A 254 -7.78 -11.25 14.08
C PHE A 254 -6.51 -11.13 14.93
N ASP A 255 -6.60 -10.46 16.07
CA ASP A 255 -5.46 -10.19 16.96
C ASP A 255 -4.99 -11.48 17.68
N ALA A 256 -5.85 -12.49 17.80
CA ALA A 256 -5.47 -13.82 18.25
C ALA A 256 -4.46 -14.49 17.30
N ASP A 257 -4.60 -14.29 15.99
CA ASP A 257 -3.77 -14.95 14.97
C ASP A 257 -2.62 -14.09 14.44
N PHE A 258 -2.70 -12.77 14.57
CA PHE A 258 -1.72 -11.86 14.00
C PHE A 258 -0.91 -11.08 15.04
N GLU A 259 0.36 -10.85 14.72
CA GLU A 259 1.10 -9.66 15.15
C GLU A 259 1.19 -8.70 13.97
N TYR A 260 1.33 -7.40 14.23
CA TYR A 260 1.49 -6.42 13.16
C TYR A 260 2.32 -5.20 13.61
N GLU A 261 2.93 -4.53 12.64
CA GLU A 261 3.71 -3.31 12.84
C GLU A 261 3.40 -2.34 11.69
N TYR A 262 2.96 -1.14 12.05
CA TYR A 262 2.88 -0.02 11.13
C TYR A 262 4.24 0.68 11.05
N VAL A 263 4.87 0.58 9.89
CA VAL A 263 6.17 1.17 9.59
C VAL A 263 5.94 2.61 9.11
N ASP A 264 5.62 3.50 10.04
CA ASP A 264 5.31 4.93 9.78
C ASP A 264 6.43 5.70 9.07
N ALA A 265 7.66 5.19 9.14
CA ALA A 265 8.81 5.74 8.45
C ALA A 265 8.97 5.26 6.99
N HIS A 266 8.20 4.24 6.58
CA HIS A 266 8.20 3.75 5.20
C HIS A 266 7.51 4.76 4.27
N ALA A 267 8.01 4.91 3.04
CA ALA A 267 7.54 5.95 2.13
C ALA A 267 6.05 5.81 1.75
N ASN A 268 5.53 4.58 1.75
CA ASN A 268 4.13 4.29 1.47
C ASN A 268 3.30 4.04 2.73
N LEU A 269 3.81 4.31 3.94
CA LEU A 269 3.07 4.08 5.20
C LEU A 269 2.60 2.62 5.32
N GLU A 270 3.56 1.70 5.36
CA GLU A 270 3.28 0.27 5.24
C GLU A 270 2.90 -0.38 6.57
N ILE A 271 2.02 -1.38 6.51
CA ILE A 271 1.63 -2.22 7.63
C ILE A 271 2.06 -3.65 7.31
N VAL A 272 2.88 -4.22 8.16
CA VAL A 272 3.35 -5.61 8.05
C VAL A 272 2.58 -6.49 9.00
N PHE A 273 2.15 -7.66 8.54
CA PHE A 273 1.39 -8.63 9.32
C PHE A 273 2.17 -9.94 9.44
N PHE A 274 2.24 -10.48 10.65
CA PHE A 274 2.77 -11.81 10.93
C PHE A 274 1.62 -12.73 11.34
N TYR A 275 1.24 -13.62 10.43
CA TYR A 275 0.29 -14.69 10.70
C TYR A 275 0.98 -15.79 11.50
N LYS A 276 0.69 -15.85 12.80
CA LYS A 276 1.35 -16.75 13.76
C LYS A 276 1.11 -18.24 13.45
N PRO A 277 -0.12 -18.71 13.13
CA PRO A 277 -0.40 -20.14 12.97
C PRO A 277 0.52 -20.84 11.95
N ASP A 278 0.76 -20.20 10.81
CA ASP A 278 1.59 -20.77 9.74
C ASP A 278 2.96 -20.10 9.63
N ARG A 279 3.30 -19.20 10.56
CA ARG A 279 4.56 -18.45 10.60
C ARG A 279 4.87 -17.69 9.30
N VAL A 280 3.85 -16.99 8.76
CA VAL A 280 3.93 -16.26 7.49
C VAL A 280 3.97 -14.75 7.74
N LEU A 281 5.00 -14.07 7.21
CA LEU A 281 5.08 -12.62 7.15
C LEU A 281 4.45 -12.12 5.83
N ILE A 282 3.47 -11.22 5.92
CA ILE A 282 2.77 -10.61 4.80
C ILE A 282 3.14 -9.13 4.79
N GLN A 283 3.67 -8.66 3.66
CA GLN A 283 4.11 -7.28 3.48
C GLN A 283 3.89 -6.82 2.04
N ALA A 284 3.84 -5.51 1.83
CA ALA A 284 3.66 -4.92 0.53
C ALA A 284 5.00 -4.57 -0.11
N ASP A 285 5.52 -3.40 0.24
CA ASP A 285 6.63 -2.73 -0.41
C ASP A 285 7.90 -2.69 0.46
N LEU A 286 7.88 -3.28 1.65
CA LEU A 286 9.00 -3.30 2.58
C LEU A 286 10.21 -4.00 1.97
N LEU A 287 9.95 -5.09 1.25
CA LEU A 287 10.97 -5.84 0.49
C LEU A 287 10.41 -6.34 -0.84
N PHE A 288 11.09 -6.04 -1.93
CA PHE A 288 10.76 -6.61 -3.23
C PHE A 288 11.66 -7.83 -3.46
N ASN A 289 11.08 -8.99 -3.78
CA ASN A 289 11.86 -10.19 -4.12
C ASN A 289 11.86 -10.44 -5.63
N LEU A 290 12.52 -9.55 -6.37
CA LEU A 290 12.57 -9.59 -7.83
C LEU A 290 13.62 -10.59 -8.33
N PRO A 291 13.44 -11.17 -9.55
CA PRO A 291 12.36 -10.92 -10.50
C PRO A 291 11.01 -11.55 -10.11
N ALA A 292 9.93 -10.98 -10.61
CA ALA A 292 8.55 -11.42 -10.38
C ALA A 292 8.15 -12.63 -11.25
N ILE A 293 8.83 -13.77 -11.11
CA ILE A 293 8.68 -14.92 -12.02
C ILE A 293 7.27 -15.52 -11.95
N GLU A 294 6.75 -15.79 -10.76
CA GLU A 294 5.42 -16.40 -10.62
C GLU A 294 4.33 -15.48 -11.18
N GLN A 295 4.44 -14.18 -10.86
CA GLN A 295 3.48 -13.13 -11.24
C GLN A 295 3.40 -12.88 -12.74
N TYR A 296 4.43 -13.29 -13.50
CA TYR A 296 4.47 -13.20 -14.96
C TYR A 296 4.47 -14.59 -15.65
N SER A 297 4.28 -15.68 -14.92
CA SER A 297 4.41 -17.03 -15.49
C SER A 297 3.37 -17.34 -16.58
N LYS A 298 2.17 -16.73 -16.50
CA LYS A 298 1.06 -16.90 -17.44
C LYS A 298 0.98 -15.86 -18.57
N VAL A 299 1.85 -14.85 -18.60
CA VAL A 299 1.89 -13.93 -19.75
C VAL A 299 2.72 -14.52 -20.90
N PRO A 300 2.54 -14.05 -22.15
CA PRO A 300 3.42 -14.41 -23.25
C PRO A 300 4.88 -14.15 -22.91
N GLU A 301 5.80 -14.95 -23.47
CA GLU A 301 7.22 -14.87 -23.15
C GLU A 301 7.82 -13.47 -23.41
N SER A 302 7.35 -12.77 -24.45
CA SER A 302 7.73 -11.38 -24.77
C SER A 302 7.35 -10.37 -23.67
N GLU A 303 6.38 -10.70 -22.83
CA GLU A 303 5.88 -9.85 -21.75
C GLU A 303 6.49 -10.18 -20.39
N ARG A 304 7.30 -11.24 -20.27
CA ARG A 304 7.99 -11.58 -19.02
C ARG A 304 9.06 -10.55 -18.62
N PRO A 305 9.44 -10.47 -17.33
CA PRO A 305 10.57 -9.66 -16.87
C PRO A 305 11.87 -10.19 -17.50
N GLY A 306 12.75 -9.32 -18.01
CA GLY A 306 14.07 -9.78 -18.49
C GLY A 306 14.76 -9.02 -19.63
N GLY A 307 14.18 -7.95 -20.18
CA GLY A 307 14.75 -7.32 -21.39
C GLY A 307 15.11 -5.83 -21.30
N GLY A 308 14.42 -5.05 -20.47
CA GLY A 308 14.58 -3.59 -20.45
C GLY A 308 15.78 -3.11 -19.62
N PHE A 309 16.47 -2.07 -20.08
CA PHE A 309 17.54 -1.41 -19.30
C PHE A 309 17.04 -0.94 -17.92
N LEU A 310 15.82 -0.38 -17.85
CA LEU A 310 15.21 0.08 -16.60
C LEU A 310 14.84 -1.08 -15.66
N ASP A 311 14.31 -2.19 -16.19
CA ASP A 311 14.03 -3.40 -15.41
C ASP A 311 15.32 -3.94 -14.78
N ARG A 312 16.41 -3.99 -15.54
CA ARG A 312 17.70 -4.50 -15.06
C ARG A 312 18.33 -3.58 -14.02
N LEU A 313 18.23 -2.27 -14.20
CA LEU A 313 18.71 -1.30 -13.23
C LEU A 313 17.91 -1.38 -11.93
N PHE A 314 16.57 -1.39 -12.01
CA PHE A 314 15.72 -1.45 -10.84
C PHE A 314 15.89 -2.77 -10.08
N SER A 315 15.86 -3.90 -10.80
CA SER A 315 16.06 -5.22 -10.19
C SER A 315 17.45 -5.35 -9.59
N GLY A 316 18.50 -4.76 -10.20
CA GLY A 316 19.84 -4.75 -9.62
C GLY A 316 20.00 -3.93 -8.34
N VAL A 317 19.18 -2.88 -8.16
CA VAL A 317 19.13 -2.12 -6.89
C VAL A 317 18.33 -2.88 -5.83
N GLN A 318 17.28 -3.60 -6.24
CA GLN A 318 16.42 -4.41 -5.38
C GLN A 318 16.92 -5.85 -5.20
N ASP A 319 18.12 -6.17 -5.70
CA ASP A 319 18.65 -7.52 -5.67
C ASP A 319 18.94 -7.95 -4.22
N ILE A 320 18.25 -9.00 -3.80
CA ILE A 320 18.46 -9.62 -2.49
C ILE A 320 19.57 -10.68 -2.52
N SER A 321 20.13 -10.98 -3.70
CA SER A 321 21.24 -11.92 -3.87
C SER A 321 22.56 -11.34 -3.33
N GLY A 322 23.55 -12.20 -3.11
CA GLY A 322 24.84 -11.77 -2.58
C GLY A 322 24.69 -11.06 -1.23
N ASP A 323 25.30 -9.87 -1.09
CA ASP A 323 25.31 -9.06 0.14
C ASP A 323 24.19 -8.01 0.22
N ALA A 324 23.32 -7.92 -0.80
CA ALA A 324 22.24 -6.94 -0.95
C ALA A 324 22.70 -5.48 -0.74
N ARG A 325 23.95 -5.14 -1.09
CA ARG A 325 24.55 -3.83 -0.74
C ARG A 325 23.84 -2.63 -1.33
N TRP A 326 23.33 -2.72 -2.56
CA TRP A 326 22.61 -1.60 -3.18
C TRP A 326 21.25 -1.38 -2.53
N LEU A 327 20.54 -2.46 -2.20
CA LEU A 327 19.28 -2.39 -1.46
C LEU A 327 19.49 -1.77 -0.07
N LYS A 328 20.51 -2.23 0.67
CA LYS A 328 20.92 -1.61 1.96
C LYS A 328 21.17 -0.11 1.83
N ARG A 329 21.90 0.30 0.79
CA ARG A 329 22.19 1.72 0.52
C ARG A 329 20.91 2.49 0.19
N ALA A 330 20.05 1.95 -0.66
CA ALA A 330 18.79 2.56 -1.01
C ALA A 330 17.93 2.79 0.25
N ASN A 331 17.67 1.73 1.02
CA ASN A 331 16.92 1.83 2.27
C ASN A 331 17.53 2.86 3.21
N TRP A 332 18.84 2.77 3.48
CA TRP A 332 19.52 3.67 4.41
C TRP A 332 19.43 5.16 4.04
N HIS A 333 19.51 5.47 2.74
CA HIS A 333 19.55 6.85 2.27
C HIS A 333 18.16 7.43 1.96
N PHE A 334 17.18 6.60 1.61
CA PHE A 334 15.82 7.07 1.29
C PHE A 334 14.89 7.11 2.50
N ILE A 335 15.17 6.35 3.56
CA ILE A 335 14.42 6.42 4.82
C ILE A 335 14.81 7.70 5.57
N LYS A 336 13.82 8.58 5.74
CA LYS A 336 13.99 9.88 6.39
C LYS A 336 14.06 9.74 7.92
N ASP A 337 13.06 9.10 8.52
CA ASP A 337 13.00 8.80 9.95
C ASP A 337 13.60 7.41 10.20
N ARG A 338 14.94 7.35 10.21
CA ARG A 338 15.67 6.09 10.40
C ARG A 338 15.45 5.50 11.78
N GLU A 339 15.24 6.30 12.81
CA GLU A 339 15.06 5.80 14.17
C GLU A 339 13.76 5.01 14.27
N SER A 340 12.64 5.58 13.80
CA SER A 340 11.35 4.88 13.78
C SER A 340 11.39 3.64 12.87
N PHE A 341 12.10 3.71 11.73
CA PHE A 341 12.27 2.54 10.86
C PHE A 341 13.11 1.44 11.53
N ASN A 342 14.22 1.77 12.19
CA ASN A 342 15.06 0.81 12.90
C ASN A 342 14.27 0.10 14.01
N ASP A 343 13.52 0.85 14.81
CA ASP A 343 12.64 0.31 15.85
C ASP A 343 11.60 -0.66 15.26
N SER A 344 11.01 -0.32 14.11
CA SER A 344 10.08 -1.22 13.39
C SER A 344 10.78 -2.50 12.90
N MET A 345 11.98 -2.39 12.31
CA MET A 345 12.73 -3.57 11.83
C MET A 345 13.17 -4.48 12.97
N GLN A 346 13.59 -3.91 14.11
CA GLN A 346 13.94 -4.67 15.30
C GLN A 346 12.73 -5.40 15.89
N ARG A 347 11.54 -4.78 15.86
CA ARG A 347 10.30 -5.43 16.28
C ARG A 347 9.89 -6.58 15.35
N ILE A 348 9.88 -6.35 14.04
CA ILE A 348 9.58 -7.40 13.05
C ILE A 348 10.59 -8.55 13.17
N GLU A 349 11.86 -8.25 13.49
CA GLU A 349 12.87 -9.28 13.67
C GLU A 349 12.56 -10.24 14.83
N GLN A 350 11.86 -9.80 15.87
CA GLN A 350 11.50 -10.67 17.00
C GLN A 350 10.44 -11.73 16.65
N TRP A 351 9.70 -11.55 15.55
CA TRP A 351 8.69 -12.51 15.12
C TRP A 351 9.30 -13.74 14.48
N ASP A 352 8.71 -14.90 14.72
CA ASP A 352 9.23 -16.20 14.29
C ASP A 352 8.67 -16.65 12.93
N PHE A 353 8.80 -15.82 11.89
CA PHE A 353 8.37 -16.18 10.54
C PHE A 353 9.38 -17.04 9.78
N ILE A 354 8.88 -17.97 8.95
CA ILE A 354 9.69 -18.80 8.03
C ILE A 354 9.36 -18.56 6.56
N THR A 355 8.22 -17.93 6.28
CA THR A 355 7.77 -17.58 4.94
C THR A 355 7.50 -16.09 4.89
N MET A 356 7.86 -15.42 3.79
CA MET A 356 7.54 -14.01 3.54
C MET A 356 6.89 -13.85 2.18
N ILE A 357 5.72 -13.22 2.17
CA ILE A 357 4.92 -12.95 0.98
C ILE A 357 4.96 -11.45 0.68
N PRO A 358 5.76 -11.00 -0.31
CA PRO A 358 5.72 -9.63 -0.83
C PRO A 358 4.53 -9.40 -1.77
N CYS A 359 4.07 -8.14 -1.90
CA CYS A 359 3.22 -7.74 -3.03
C CYS A 359 3.96 -7.83 -4.37
N HIS A 360 5.27 -7.56 -4.36
CA HIS A 360 6.11 -7.48 -5.55
C HIS A 360 7.28 -8.48 -5.49
N GLY A 361 7.31 -9.40 -6.46
CA GLY A 361 8.28 -10.49 -6.49
C GLY A 361 7.75 -11.83 -5.99
N ASP A 362 8.63 -12.83 -5.97
CA ASP A 362 8.29 -14.18 -5.56
C ASP A 362 8.23 -14.35 -4.04
N THR A 363 7.44 -15.30 -3.57
CA THR A 363 7.39 -15.67 -2.15
C THR A 363 8.74 -16.23 -1.70
N LEU A 364 9.23 -15.78 -0.53
CA LEU A 364 10.39 -16.37 0.13
C LEU A 364 9.92 -17.48 1.05
N GLU A 365 10.28 -18.72 0.74
CA GLU A 365 9.91 -19.92 1.51
C GLU A 365 11.14 -20.59 2.17
N GLU A 366 12.35 -20.20 1.75
CA GLU A 366 13.62 -20.69 2.28
C GLU A 366 14.52 -19.53 2.70
N ASN A 367 15.29 -19.72 3.78
CA ASN A 367 16.23 -18.73 4.31
C ASN A 367 15.60 -17.33 4.51
N THR A 368 14.30 -17.30 4.82
CA THR A 368 13.50 -16.06 4.86
C THR A 368 14.02 -15.11 5.95
N LYS A 369 14.34 -15.65 7.12
CA LYS A 369 14.88 -14.84 8.23
C LYS A 369 16.28 -14.34 7.96
N GLU A 370 17.13 -15.19 7.40
CA GLU A 370 18.48 -14.84 6.98
C GLU A 370 18.43 -13.73 5.92
N THR A 371 17.51 -13.83 4.97
CA THR A 371 17.27 -12.80 3.94
C THR A 371 16.81 -11.49 4.56
N PHE A 372 15.85 -11.52 5.50
CA PHE A 372 15.40 -10.34 6.22
C PHE A 372 16.55 -9.66 6.98
N ARG A 373 17.29 -10.43 7.80
CA ARG A 373 18.46 -9.93 8.55
C ARG A 373 19.53 -9.36 7.63
N LYS A 374 19.75 -10.01 6.49
CA LYS A 374 20.69 -9.54 5.48
C LYS A 374 20.23 -8.21 4.91
N VAL A 375 19.00 -8.10 4.41
CA VAL A 375 18.51 -6.88 3.75
C VAL A 375 18.46 -5.69 4.72
N PHE A 376 18.01 -5.92 5.95
CA PHE A 376 17.84 -4.87 6.95
C PHE A 376 19.00 -4.72 7.93
N GLU A 377 20.16 -5.34 7.64
CA GLU A 377 21.33 -5.41 8.55
C GLU A 377 21.70 -4.05 9.18
N TRP A 378 21.80 -2.98 8.36
CA TRP A 378 22.19 -1.65 8.86
C TRP A 378 21.13 -1.04 9.76
N HIS A 379 19.84 -1.30 9.49
CA HIS A 379 18.74 -0.84 10.32
C HIS A 379 18.65 -1.62 11.63
N LEU A 380 18.90 -2.93 11.60
CA LEU A 380 18.97 -3.76 12.80
C LEU A 380 20.15 -3.36 13.71
N LYS A 381 21.30 -3.01 13.13
CA LYS A 381 22.49 -2.52 13.84
C LYS A 381 22.43 -1.04 14.24
N GLY A 382 21.54 -0.26 13.65
CA GLY A 382 21.44 1.19 13.86
C GLY A 382 22.57 2.01 13.22
N HIS A 383 23.44 1.41 12.41
CA HIS A 383 24.52 2.10 11.70
C HIS A 383 24.88 1.37 10.39
N LYS A 384 25.48 2.12 9.47
CA LYS A 384 26.08 1.60 8.23
C LYS A 384 27.51 1.11 8.53
N ASN A 385 27.86 -0.06 8.00
CA ASN A 385 29.24 -0.57 8.01
C ASN A 385 30.12 0.18 7.01
#